data_AF-A0A4R4JGT8-F1
#
_entry.id   AF-A0A4R4JGT8-F1
#
_cell.length_a   1.000
_cell.length_b   1.000
_cell.length_c   1.000
_cell.angle_alpha   90.00
_cell.angle_beta   90.00
_cell.angle_gamma   90.00
#
_symmetry.space_group_name_H-M   'P 1'
#
loop_
_entity.id
_entity.type
_entity.pdbx_description
1 polymer ?
#
loop_
_entity_poly.entity_id
_entity_poly.type
_entity_poly.pdbx_seq_one_letter_code
_entity_poly.pdbx_strand_id
1 'polypeptide(L)'
;MKATDIYSNAFNFGSYINTGVDPRTGQYSANINIIALRPNNVGNSEQTLSLSFSPLTTLNNGFGIGWRFSLTTLDVKTLTFSRANGEQFKCKPLPPNNNDLSFKDKKLKDLRVYKLDSNTFYVYNKNGIIETLKRIGSSDIAKTVALEFPDGEVFDLIYNSRFALSEIKYRVTGKVYLKLNYSGNNCTSVEYPDDNNISAKIAFDYRNDYLITVTVPYDASGPIDSARFKMTYQTLKGVFPVISTFRTPTGYVELVSYKENGHKVTDTEYIPYAAALTIQPGNGQPAVSKSYEYSSVHNFLGYSSGRTSFDSSQDNLYLVTGKYTYSSIERVLDGQSVVSVIERVFNKFHLMTKEAKTQDNKRITTEITYNEDPSKSFSEQPENLQQPSRVLTRAGFHFVFNLIKDKLTTEFL
;
A
#
# COMPACT_ATOMS: atom_id res chain seq x y z
N MET A 1 -0.67 -2.67 -42.27
CA MET A 1 0.41 -3.41 -41.58
C MET A 1 -0.14 -3.84 -40.23
N LYS A 2 -0.32 -5.15 -40.03
CA LYS A 2 -0.84 -5.72 -38.78
C LYS A 2 0.31 -5.85 -37.78
N ALA A 3 0.22 -5.18 -36.65
CA ALA A 3 1.09 -5.42 -35.51
C ALA A 3 0.51 -6.60 -34.72
N THR A 4 0.69 -7.82 -35.25
CA THR A 4 0.45 -9.05 -34.51
C THR A 4 1.82 -9.49 -34.00
N ASP A 5 1.97 -9.55 -32.68
CA ASP A 5 3.19 -9.80 -31.89
C ASP A 5 4.06 -8.56 -31.60
N ILE A 6 3.53 -7.68 -30.75
CA ILE A 6 4.34 -6.68 -30.05
C ILE A 6 4.99 -7.35 -28.84
N TYR A 7 6.21 -7.86 -29.00
CA TYR A 7 7.12 -8.18 -27.90
C TYR A 7 7.94 -6.92 -27.55
N SER A 8 7.85 -6.46 -26.31
CA SER A 8 8.58 -5.27 -25.83
C SER A 8 9.10 -5.46 -24.40
N ASN A 9 10.36 -5.12 -24.18
CA ASN A 9 10.94 -4.97 -22.84
C ASN A 9 10.25 -3.85 -22.02
N ALA A 10 9.40 -3.02 -22.64
CA ALA A 10 8.60 -2.04 -21.90
C ALA A 10 7.53 -2.68 -20.99
N PHE A 11 7.10 -3.91 -21.29
CA PHE A 11 6.25 -4.68 -20.38
C PHE A 11 7.02 -5.22 -19.15
N ASN A 12 8.36 -5.12 -19.15
CA ASN A 12 9.24 -5.56 -18.06
C ASN A 12 9.61 -4.43 -17.09
N PHE A 13 9.04 -3.23 -17.21
CA PHE A 13 9.30 -2.14 -16.26
C PHE A 13 8.57 -2.36 -14.93
N GLY A 14 9.28 -2.10 -13.82
CA GLY A 14 8.77 -2.11 -12.44
C GLY A 14 7.65 -1.12 -12.13
N SER A 15 7.04 -0.49 -13.14
CA SER A 15 5.79 0.28 -13.01
C SER A 15 4.56 -0.63 -12.81
N TYR A 16 4.66 -1.92 -13.13
CA TYR A 16 3.55 -2.88 -13.00
C TYR A 16 3.43 -3.53 -11.61
N ILE A 17 4.47 -3.38 -10.78
CA ILE A 17 4.60 -4.09 -9.49
C ILE A 17 5.15 -3.11 -8.47
N ASN A 18 4.43 -2.93 -7.37
CA ASN A 18 4.91 -2.16 -6.23
C ASN A 18 4.94 -3.08 -5.00
N THR A 19 6.12 -3.62 -4.72
CA THR A 19 6.46 -4.41 -3.53
C THR A 19 7.34 -3.58 -2.61
N GLY A 20 7.26 -3.85 -1.31
CA GLY A 20 8.18 -3.25 -0.37
C GLY A 20 7.73 -3.29 1.06
N VAL A 21 8.67 -2.95 1.94
CA VAL A 21 8.47 -2.80 3.38
C VAL A 21 8.17 -1.33 3.67
N ASP A 22 7.00 -1.06 4.25
CA ASP A 22 6.68 0.31 4.69
C ASP A 22 7.64 0.72 5.84
N PRO A 23 8.36 1.84 5.72
CA PRO A 23 9.39 2.22 6.68
C PRO A 23 8.82 2.68 8.04
N ARG A 24 7.51 2.92 8.16
CA ARG A 24 6.84 3.29 9.42
C ARG A 24 6.36 2.06 10.17
N THR A 25 5.81 1.08 9.45
CA THR A 25 5.09 -0.06 10.03
C THR A 25 5.80 -1.40 9.92
N GLY A 26 6.81 -1.48 9.06
CA GLY A 26 7.54 -2.70 8.73
C GLY A 26 6.72 -3.79 8.08
N GLN A 27 5.53 -3.45 7.58
CA GLN A 27 4.70 -4.39 6.83
C GLN A 27 5.21 -4.50 5.41
N TYR A 28 5.40 -5.73 4.95
CA TYR A 28 5.63 -6.03 3.55
C TYR A 28 4.30 -6.02 2.80
N SER A 29 4.24 -5.30 1.70
CA SER A 29 3.09 -5.24 0.81
C SER A 29 3.51 -5.61 -0.61
N ALA A 30 2.53 -6.05 -1.40
CA ALA A 30 2.71 -6.36 -2.81
C ALA A 30 1.50 -5.89 -3.61
N ASN A 31 1.73 -5.32 -4.78
CA ASN A 31 0.68 -4.91 -5.70
C ASN A 31 0.94 -5.52 -7.09
N ILE A 32 -0.09 -6.09 -7.69
CA ILE A 32 -0.06 -6.64 -9.05
C ILE A 32 -1.12 -5.88 -9.86
N ASN A 33 -0.69 -5.10 -10.84
CA ASN A 33 -1.62 -4.37 -11.71
C ASN A 33 -2.43 -5.35 -12.56
N ILE A 34 -3.74 -5.12 -12.63
CA ILE A 34 -4.66 -5.95 -13.42
C ILE A 34 -5.04 -5.19 -14.70
N ILE A 35 -5.62 -4.00 -14.58
CA ILE A 35 -6.06 -3.22 -15.75
C ILE A 35 -5.80 -1.74 -15.52
N ALA A 36 -5.44 -1.03 -16.59
CA ALA A 36 -5.43 0.43 -16.64
C ALA A 36 -6.62 0.91 -17.46
N LEU A 37 -7.57 1.59 -16.82
CA LEU A 37 -8.71 2.18 -17.51
C LEU A 37 -8.31 3.57 -18.02
N ARG A 38 -8.52 3.79 -19.32
CA ARG A 38 -8.24 5.07 -20.00
C ARG A 38 -9.47 5.46 -20.80
N PRO A 39 -9.95 6.71 -20.68
CA PRO A 39 -10.99 7.20 -21.56
C PRO A 39 -10.43 7.36 -22.98
N ASN A 40 -11.29 7.31 -23.99
CA ASN A 40 -10.87 7.37 -25.38
C ASN A 40 -10.52 8.79 -25.82
N ASN A 41 -11.18 9.80 -25.24
CA ASN A 41 -11.10 11.19 -25.68
C ASN A 41 -9.97 12.00 -25.00
N VAL A 42 -9.45 11.56 -23.85
CA VAL A 42 -8.35 12.24 -23.14
C VAL A 42 -7.18 11.29 -22.88
N GLY A 43 -6.07 11.51 -23.59
CA GLY A 43 -4.88 10.65 -23.52
C GLY A 43 -4.06 10.69 -22.21
N ASN A 44 -4.41 11.55 -21.25
CA ASN A 44 -3.59 11.79 -20.05
C ASN A 44 -4.27 11.38 -18.73
N SER A 45 -5.50 10.87 -18.76
CA SER A 45 -6.18 10.40 -17.54
C SER A 45 -6.23 8.87 -17.53
N GLU A 46 -5.80 8.27 -16.42
CA GLU A 46 -5.78 6.83 -16.26
C GLU A 46 -6.14 6.47 -14.81
N GLN A 47 -6.90 5.39 -14.64
CA GLN A 47 -7.08 4.73 -13.36
C GLN A 47 -6.61 3.27 -13.47
N THR A 48 -5.47 2.97 -12.84
CA THR A 48 -5.00 1.60 -12.69
C THR A 48 -5.74 0.90 -11.55
N LEU A 49 -6.19 -0.32 -11.80
CA LEU A 49 -6.79 -1.24 -10.85
C LEU A 49 -5.86 -2.43 -10.64
N SER A 50 -5.61 -2.77 -9.39
CA SER A 50 -4.62 -3.76 -8.98
C SER A 50 -5.19 -4.77 -7.99
N LEU A 51 -4.49 -5.89 -7.82
CA LEU A 51 -4.56 -6.69 -6.60
C LEU A 51 -3.54 -6.13 -5.61
N SER A 52 -3.96 -5.87 -4.37
CA SER A 52 -3.09 -5.42 -3.29
C SER A 52 -3.09 -6.42 -2.13
N PHE A 53 -1.90 -6.76 -1.65
CA PHE A 53 -1.69 -7.62 -0.50
C PHE A 53 -1.38 -6.79 0.76
N SER A 54 -1.98 -7.20 1.89
CA SER A 54 -1.62 -6.73 3.23
C SER A 54 -1.58 -7.90 4.22
N PRO A 55 -0.52 -8.02 5.06
CA PRO A 55 -0.42 -9.05 6.08
C PRO A 55 -1.31 -8.76 7.31
N LEU A 56 -1.93 -7.58 7.38
CA LEU A 56 -2.78 -7.16 8.50
C LEU A 56 -4.27 -7.52 8.32
N THR A 57 -4.60 -8.29 7.27
CA THR A 57 -5.95 -8.80 7.06
C THR A 57 -5.93 -10.28 6.77
N THR A 58 -6.85 -11.00 7.40
CA THR A 58 -7.07 -12.44 7.19
C THR A 58 -8.28 -12.70 6.29
N LEU A 59 -8.93 -11.65 5.80
CA LEU A 59 -10.12 -11.78 4.97
C LEU A 59 -9.73 -12.31 3.58
N ASN A 60 -10.52 -13.27 3.09
CA ASN A 60 -10.51 -13.66 1.68
C ASN A 60 -11.75 -13.06 1.02
N ASN A 61 -11.55 -12.00 0.22
CA ASN A 61 -12.62 -11.35 -0.56
C ASN A 61 -12.66 -11.85 -2.01
N GLY A 62 -12.29 -13.11 -2.21
CA GLY A 62 -12.28 -13.81 -3.49
C GLY A 62 -10.98 -13.69 -4.28
N PHE A 63 -9.92 -13.11 -3.70
CA PHE A 63 -8.59 -13.04 -4.31
C PHE A 63 -7.52 -13.70 -3.43
N GLY A 64 -7.94 -14.49 -2.44
CA GLY A 64 -7.08 -15.13 -1.46
C GLY A 64 -6.92 -14.30 -0.19
N ILE A 65 -6.51 -14.96 0.89
CA ILE A 65 -6.26 -14.34 2.19
C ILE A 65 -5.19 -13.24 2.04
N GLY A 66 -5.48 -12.07 2.61
CA GLY A 66 -4.56 -10.92 2.56
C GLY A 66 -4.63 -10.11 1.27
N TRP A 67 -5.26 -10.64 0.21
CA TRP A 67 -5.40 -9.98 -1.08
C TRP A 67 -6.78 -9.38 -1.27
N ARG A 68 -6.82 -8.24 -1.96
CA ARG A 68 -8.05 -7.60 -2.42
C ARG A 68 -7.86 -6.98 -3.79
N PHE A 69 -8.94 -6.88 -4.55
CA PHE A 69 -9.01 -6.00 -5.71
C PHE A 69 -9.18 -4.57 -5.22
N SER A 70 -8.20 -3.72 -5.54
CA SER A 70 -8.01 -2.39 -4.96
C SER A 70 -9.02 -1.39 -5.50
N LEU A 71 -10.22 -1.36 -4.90
CA LEU A 71 -11.28 -0.40 -5.18
C LEU A 71 -11.59 0.46 -3.96
N THR A 72 -12.18 1.63 -4.19
CA THR A 72 -12.70 2.47 -3.12
C THR A 72 -13.99 1.86 -2.56
N THR A 73 -14.08 1.81 -1.23
CA THR A 73 -15.24 1.31 -0.50
C THR A 73 -15.52 2.17 0.73
N LEU A 74 -16.78 2.15 1.17
CA LEU A 74 -17.20 2.73 2.44
C LEU A 74 -17.97 1.66 3.23
N ASP A 75 -17.43 1.24 4.35
CA ASP A 75 -18.15 0.43 5.33
C ASP A 75 -18.96 1.38 6.24
N VAL A 76 -20.29 1.37 6.07
CA VAL A 76 -21.19 2.26 6.81
C VAL A 76 -21.41 1.82 8.26
N LYS A 77 -21.06 0.58 8.61
CA LYS A 77 -21.18 0.03 9.96
C LYS A 77 -19.94 0.34 10.79
N THR A 78 -18.76 0.09 10.25
CA THR A 78 -17.48 0.39 10.94
C THR A 78 -17.00 1.82 10.72
N LEU A 79 -17.70 2.58 9.88
CA LEU A 79 -17.37 3.94 9.48
C LEU A 79 -15.95 4.02 8.92
N THR A 80 -15.59 3.07 8.06
CA THR A 80 -14.25 2.98 7.46
C THR A 80 -14.35 3.25 5.97
N PHE A 81 -13.71 4.33 5.52
CA PHE A 81 -13.52 4.63 4.11
C PHE A 81 -12.16 4.10 3.66
N SER A 82 -12.15 3.17 2.71
CA SER A 82 -10.93 2.61 2.12
C SER A 82 -10.82 3.07 0.69
N ARG A 83 -9.68 3.62 0.30
CA ARG A 83 -9.41 4.04 -1.08
C ARG A 83 -8.75 2.92 -1.87
N ALA A 84 -8.90 2.98 -3.20
CA ALA A 84 -8.20 2.11 -4.13
C ALA A 84 -6.67 2.14 -3.95
N ASN A 85 -6.09 3.28 -3.59
CA ASN A 85 -4.64 3.42 -3.39
C ASN A 85 -4.11 2.84 -2.05
N GLY A 86 -4.96 2.25 -1.21
CA GLY A 86 -4.55 1.67 0.06
C GLY A 86 -4.80 2.54 1.29
N GLU A 87 -5.05 3.84 1.12
CA GLU A 87 -5.36 4.72 2.25
C GLU A 87 -6.68 4.32 2.91
N GLN A 88 -6.74 4.45 4.24
CA GLN A 88 -7.93 4.20 5.03
C GLN A 88 -8.17 5.34 6.00
N PHE A 89 -9.43 5.72 6.16
CA PHE A 89 -9.86 6.82 7.02
C PHE A 89 -11.08 6.41 7.82
N LYS A 90 -11.12 6.81 9.09
CA LYS A 90 -12.29 6.66 9.95
C LYS A 90 -13.22 7.86 9.78
N CYS A 91 -14.46 7.60 9.38
CA CYS A 91 -15.49 8.61 9.26
C CYS A 91 -16.01 9.03 10.63
N LYS A 92 -16.48 10.27 10.72
CA LYS A 92 -17.46 10.66 11.75
C LYS A 92 -18.81 9.97 11.46
N PRO A 93 -19.79 10.02 12.38
CA PRO A 93 -21.13 9.52 12.09
C PRO A 93 -21.65 10.06 10.76
N LEU A 94 -22.28 9.19 9.95
CA LEU A 94 -22.72 9.56 8.61
C LEU A 94 -23.73 10.73 8.70
N PRO A 95 -23.60 11.73 7.82
CA PRO A 95 -24.51 12.87 7.83
C PRO A 95 -25.90 12.47 7.27
N PRO A 96 -26.89 13.37 7.33
CA PRO A 96 -28.12 13.25 6.55
C PRO A 96 -27.84 13.09 5.05
N ASN A 97 -28.86 12.68 4.29
CA ASN A 97 -28.80 12.69 2.83
C ASN A 97 -28.45 14.09 2.30
N ASN A 98 -27.84 14.14 1.12
CA ASN A 98 -27.39 15.35 0.45
C ASN A 98 -26.35 16.18 1.22
N ASN A 99 -25.45 15.53 1.97
CA ASN A 99 -24.41 16.19 2.75
C ASN A 99 -23.04 15.51 2.60
N ASP A 100 -21.98 16.26 2.88
CA ASP A 100 -20.61 15.75 2.85
C ASP A 100 -20.28 14.94 4.11
N LEU A 101 -19.59 13.81 3.91
CA LEU A 101 -18.96 13.08 4.99
C LEU A 101 -17.78 13.88 5.53
N SER A 102 -17.53 13.69 6.81
CA SER A 102 -16.32 14.19 7.47
C SER A 102 -15.54 13.03 8.08
N PHE A 103 -14.22 13.19 8.13
CA PHE A 103 -13.30 12.19 8.64
C PHE A 103 -12.78 12.59 10.01
N LYS A 104 -12.40 11.60 10.83
CA LYS A 104 -11.73 11.80 12.12
C LYS A 104 -10.24 12.05 11.94
N ASP A 105 -9.64 11.44 10.92
CA ASP A 105 -8.19 11.25 10.75
C ASP A 105 -7.63 11.85 9.45
N LYS A 106 -8.46 12.56 8.67
CA LYS A 106 -8.05 13.24 7.43
C LYS A 106 -8.20 14.75 7.53
N LYS A 107 -7.11 15.48 7.23
CA LYS A 107 -7.05 16.95 7.20
C LYS A 107 -6.94 17.52 5.79
N LEU A 108 -6.15 16.89 4.92
CA LEU A 108 -5.99 17.34 3.54
C LEU A 108 -7.29 17.18 2.75
N LYS A 109 -7.69 18.26 2.06
CA LYS A 109 -8.85 18.31 1.17
C LYS A 109 -8.47 17.88 -0.25
N ASP A 110 -7.97 16.67 -0.41
CA ASP A 110 -7.64 16.06 -1.70
C ASP A 110 -8.75 15.15 -2.26
N LEU A 111 -9.85 15.02 -1.52
CA LEU A 111 -11.09 14.39 -1.95
C LEU A 111 -12.28 14.97 -1.19
N ARG A 112 -13.47 14.79 -1.74
CA ARG A 112 -14.77 15.07 -1.09
C ARG A 112 -15.66 13.85 -1.23
N VAL A 113 -16.22 13.35 -0.13
CA VAL A 113 -17.23 12.27 -0.17
C VAL A 113 -18.59 12.85 0.15
N TYR A 114 -19.52 12.76 -0.80
CA TYR A 114 -20.87 13.28 -0.69
C TYR A 114 -21.87 12.14 -0.59
N LYS A 115 -22.73 12.17 0.42
CA LYS A 115 -23.82 11.21 0.61
C LYS A 115 -25.04 11.70 -0.14
N LEU A 116 -25.38 11.07 -1.26
CA LEU A 116 -26.61 11.38 -1.99
C LEU A 116 -27.81 10.86 -1.19
N ASP A 117 -27.81 9.56 -0.88
CA ASP A 117 -28.90 8.89 -0.17
C ASP A 117 -28.36 7.83 0.82
N SER A 118 -29.20 6.94 1.35
CA SER A 118 -28.79 5.90 2.32
C SER A 118 -27.87 4.83 1.72
N ASN A 119 -27.83 4.72 0.40
CA ASN A 119 -27.13 3.68 -0.33
C ASN A 119 -26.09 4.24 -1.31
N THR A 120 -26.24 5.47 -1.79
CA THR A 120 -25.38 6.07 -2.83
C THR A 120 -24.49 7.18 -2.28
N PHE A 121 -23.20 7.11 -2.62
CA PHE A 121 -22.19 8.10 -2.27
C PHE A 121 -21.36 8.46 -3.49
N TYR A 122 -20.95 9.72 -3.61
CA TYR A 122 -20.00 10.17 -4.62
C TYR A 122 -18.67 10.52 -3.97
N VAL A 123 -17.57 10.10 -4.58
CA VAL A 123 -16.21 10.45 -4.18
C VAL A 123 -15.62 11.30 -5.29
N TYR A 124 -15.46 12.59 -5.03
CA TYR A 124 -14.81 13.53 -5.94
C TYR A 124 -13.33 13.57 -5.58
N ASN A 125 -12.45 13.04 -6.43
CA ASN A 125 -11.01 13.04 -6.21
C ASN A 125 -10.37 14.30 -6.82
N LYS A 126 -9.25 14.77 -6.22
CA LYS A 126 -8.50 15.94 -6.74
C LYS A 126 -7.99 15.80 -8.18
N ASN A 127 -7.87 14.57 -8.70
CA ASN A 127 -7.44 14.30 -10.07
C ASN A 127 -8.59 14.43 -11.09
N GLY A 128 -9.80 14.78 -10.65
CA GLY A 128 -10.99 14.93 -11.48
C GLY A 128 -11.80 13.65 -11.66
N ILE A 129 -11.32 12.49 -11.18
CA ILE A 129 -12.10 11.25 -11.23
C ILE A 129 -13.19 11.27 -10.16
N ILE A 130 -14.42 10.98 -10.59
CA ILE A 130 -15.58 10.82 -9.70
C ILE A 130 -15.90 9.34 -9.58
N GLU A 131 -15.89 8.81 -8.35
CA GLU A 131 -16.29 7.44 -8.07
C GLU A 131 -17.71 7.44 -7.49
N THR A 132 -18.60 6.60 -8.03
CA THR A 132 -19.91 6.37 -7.42
C THR A 132 -19.84 5.10 -6.59
N LEU A 133 -20.07 5.19 -5.29
CA LEU A 133 -20.19 4.05 -4.39
C LEU A 133 -21.67 3.73 -4.14
N LYS A 134 -22.04 2.45 -4.21
CA LYS A 134 -23.38 1.98 -3.84
C LYS A 134 -23.34 0.79 -2.90
N ARG A 135 -24.21 0.77 -1.89
CA ARG A 135 -24.51 -0.44 -1.12
C ARG A 135 -25.25 -1.42 -2.04
N ILE A 136 -24.72 -2.63 -2.14
CA ILE A 136 -25.27 -3.67 -3.02
C ILE A 136 -26.05 -4.67 -2.15
N GLY A 137 -27.34 -4.84 -2.44
CA GLY A 137 -28.23 -5.65 -1.64
C GLY A 137 -28.32 -5.13 -0.19
N SER A 138 -28.21 -6.05 0.77
CA SER A 138 -28.21 -5.73 2.21
C SER A 138 -26.82 -5.44 2.78
N SER A 139 -25.78 -5.33 1.95
CA SER A 139 -24.41 -5.13 2.43
C SER A 139 -24.22 -3.79 3.13
N ASP A 140 -23.48 -3.78 4.24
CA ASP A 140 -23.00 -2.56 4.91
C ASP A 140 -21.81 -1.92 4.20
N ILE A 141 -21.33 -2.51 3.11
CA ILE A 141 -20.22 -1.99 2.33
C ILE A 141 -20.75 -1.38 1.04
N ALA A 142 -20.65 -0.05 0.93
CA ALA A 142 -20.81 0.63 -0.34
C ALA A 142 -19.55 0.42 -1.19
N LYS A 143 -19.74 -0.11 -2.41
CA LYS A 143 -18.65 -0.46 -3.34
C LYS A 143 -18.68 0.46 -4.55
N THR A 144 -17.52 0.69 -5.17
CA THR A 144 -17.41 1.46 -6.41
C THR A 144 -18.19 0.77 -7.54
N VAL A 145 -19.25 1.41 -8.02
CA VAL A 145 -20.07 0.93 -9.16
C VAL A 145 -19.85 1.73 -10.44
N ALA A 146 -19.19 2.88 -10.36
CA ALA A 146 -18.81 3.67 -11.54
C ALA A 146 -17.55 4.50 -11.29
N LEU A 147 -16.74 4.65 -12.32
CA LEU A 147 -15.59 5.54 -12.41
C LEU A 147 -15.81 6.51 -13.57
N GLU A 148 -16.09 7.77 -13.27
CA GLU A 148 -16.26 8.85 -14.24
C GLU A 148 -14.96 9.66 -14.34
N PHE A 149 -14.44 9.75 -15.56
CA PHE A 149 -13.20 10.46 -15.89
C PHE A 149 -13.46 11.96 -16.12
N PRO A 150 -12.43 12.81 -16.11
CA PRO A 150 -12.60 14.27 -16.26
C PRO A 150 -13.28 14.72 -17.57
N ASP A 151 -13.29 13.88 -18.60
CA ASP A 151 -13.98 14.13 -19.87
C ASP A 151 -15.44 13.65 -19.90
N GLY A 152 -15.92 13.09 -18.79
CA GLY A 152 -17.27 12.55 -18.65
C GLY A 152 -17.42 11.11 -19.14
N GLU A 153 -16.36 10.47 -19.65
CA GLU A 153 -16.40 9.04 -19.95
C GLU A 153 -16.52 8.21 -18.67
N VAL A 154 -17.36 7.18 -18.69
CA VAL A 154 -17.65 6.38 -17.49
C VAL A 154 -17.43 4.90 -17.73
N PHE A 155 -16.75 4.27 -16.77
CA PHE A 155 -16.64 2.83 -16.66
C PHE A 155 -17.55 2.33 -15.52
N ASP A 156 -18.48 1.45 -15.86
CA ASP A 156 -19.39 0.81 -14.92
C ASP A 156 -18.78 -0.47 -14.36
N LEU A 157 -18.79 -0.59 -13.03
CA LEU A 157 -18.34 -1.77 -12.30
C LEU A 157 -19.56 -2.58 -11.87
N ILE A 158 -19.75 -3.72 -12.53
CA ILE A 158 -20.92 -4.59 -12.38
C ILE A 158 -20.61 -5.70 -11.40
N TYR A 159 -21.53 -5.95 -10.46
CA TYR A 159 -21.40 -6.98 -9.44
C TYR A 159 -22.42 -8.10 -9.66
N ASN A 160 -22.02 -9.34 -9.39
CA ASN A 160 -22.89 -10.50 -9.47
C ASN A 160 -23.81 -10.63 -8.24
N SER A 161 -24.65 -11.67 -8.23
CA SER A 161 -25.58 -11.98 -7.13
C SER A 161 -24.90 -12.28 -5.78
N ARG A 162 -23.58 -12.52 -5.77
CA ARG A 162 -22.77 -12.69 -4.55
C ARG A 162 -22.08 -11.38 -4.13
N PHE A 163 -22.44 -10.26 -4.75
CA PHE A 163 -21.84 -8.94 -4.53
C PHE A 163 -20.31 -8.90 -4.82
N ALA A 164 -19.83 -9.81 -5.66
CA ALA A 164 -18.45 -9.81 -6.17
C ALA A 164 -18.40 -9.12 -7.53
N LEU A 165 -17.33 -8.36 -7.80
CA LEU A 165 -17.14 -7.66 -9.07
C LEU A 165 -17.07 -8.70 -10.18
N SER A 166 -17.94 -8.60 -11.18
CA SER A 166 -18.00 -9.55 -12.29
C SER A 166 -17.54 -8.94 -13.61
N GLU A 167 -17.84 -7.66 -13.86
CA GLU A 167 -17.51 -7.02 -15.14
C GLU A 167 -17.16 -5.54 -14.95
N ILE A 168 -16.30 -5.02 -15.83
CA ILE A 168 -16.11 -3.58 -16.04
C ILE A 168 -16.51 -3.26 -17.47
N LYS A 169 -17.46 -2.33 -17.66
CA LYS A 169 -17.98 -1.94 -18.97
C LYS A 169 -17.77 -0.47 -19.23
N TYR A 170 -17.47 -0.11 -20.48
CA TYR A 170 -17.54 1.27 -20.90
C TYR A 170 -19.00 1.66 -21.16
N ARG A 171 -19.52 2.63 -20.41
CA ARG A 171 -20.96 2.94 -20.33
C ARG A 171 -21.58 3.29 -21.68
N VAL A 172 -20.87 4.05 -22.51
CA VAL A 172 -21.39 4.60 -23.77
C VAL A 172 -21.66 3.49 -24.79
N THR A 173 -20.75 2.51 -24.90
CA THR A 173 -20.83 1.47 -25.93
C THR A 173 -21.30 0.12 -25.40
N GLY A 174 -21.27 -0.07 -24.08
CA GLY A 174 -21.46 -1.37 -23.44
C GLY A 174 -20.28 -2.33 -23.59
N LYS A 175 -19.16 -1.90 -24.22
CA LYS A 175 -17.95 -2.72 -24.40
C LYS A 175 -17.44 -3.21 -23.04
N VAL A 176 -17.18 -4.51 -22.94
CA VAL A 176 -16.60 -5.12 -21.73
C VAL A 176 -15.07 -4.98 -21.78
N TYR A 177 -14.51 -4.33 -20.78
CA TYR A 177 -13.06 -4.14 -20.63
C TYR A 177 -12.43 -5.23 -19.77
N LEU A 178 -13.18 -5.72 -18.78
CA LEU A 178 -12.72 -6.77 -17.88
C LEU A 178 -13.89 -7.65 -17.50
N LYS A 179 -13.68 -8.96 -17.50
CA LYS A 179 -14.61 -9.95 -16.94
C LYS A 179 -13.88 -10.77 -15.89
N LEU A 180 -14.52 -11.00 -14.74
CA LEU A 180 -13.96 -11.78 -13.64
C LEU A 180 -14.74 -13.08 -13.50
N ASN A 181 -14.03 -14.20 -13.55
CA ASN A 181 -14.60 -15.54 -13.48
C ASN A 181 -14.29 -16.16 -12.12
N TYR A 182 -15.32 -16.70 -11.47
CA TYR A 182 -15.24 -17.26 -10.11
C TYR A 182 -15.55 -18.75 -10.10
N SER A 183 -14.81 -19.50 -9.27
CA SER A 183 -15.16 -20.85 -8.85
C SER A 183 -15.31 -20.87 -7.33
N GLY A 184 -16.52 -21.18 -6.85
CA GLY A 184 -16.86 -20.96 -5.44
C GLY A 184 -16.69 -19.48 -5.08
N ASN A 185 -15.89 -19.19 -4.05
CA ASN A 185 -15.64 -17.82 -3.60
C ASN A 185 -14.44 -17.16 -4.30
N ASN A 186 -13.55 -17.94 -4.92
CA ASN A 186 -12.29 -17.44 -5.46
C ASN A 186 -12.44 -17.05 -6.94
N CYS A 187 -11.93 -15.88 -7.31
CA CYS A 187 -11.76 -15.44 -8.68
C CYS A 187 -10.63 -16.29 -9.28
N THR A 188 -10.93 -17.12 -10.27
CA THR A 188 -9.95 -18.02 -10.90
C THR A 188 -9.30 -17.39 -12.12
N SER A 189 -9.92 -16.37 -12.71
CA SER A 189 -9.31 -15.60 -13.80
C SER A 189 -9.99 -14.26 -14.03
N VAL A 190 -9.24 -13.35 -14.66
CA VAL A 190 -9.83 -12.20 -15.36
C VAL A 190 -9.55 -12.29 -16.86
N GLU A 191 -10.52 -11.87 -17.66
CA GLU A 191 -10.48 -11.90 -19.12
C GLU A 191 -10.70 -10.51 -19.69
N TYR A 192 -10.05 -10.22 -20.81
CA TYR A 192 -10.19 -9.00 -21.61
C TYR A 192 -10.93 -9.41 -22.90
N PRO A 193 -12.28 -9.34 -22.93
CA PRO A 193 -13.06 -10.12 -23.91
C PRO A 193 -12.95 -9.61 -25.35
N ASP A 194 -12.49 -8.37 -25.57
CA ASP A 194 -12.28 -7.82 -26.90
C ASP A 194 -11.20 -6.71 -26.88
N ASP A 195 -9.94 -7.13 -26.80
CA ASP A 195 -8.80 -6.27 -27.10
C ASP A 195 -8.36 -6.50 -28.55
N ASN A 196 -9.08 -5.87 -29.50
CA ASN A 196 -8.80 -5.95 -30.94
C ASN A 196 -8.92 -7.37 -31.53
N ASN A 197 -9.99 -8.11 -31.20
CA ASN A 197 -10.21 -9.52 -31.55
C ASN A 197 -9.25 -10.52 -30.89
N ILE A 198 -8.42 -10.09 -29.93
CA ILE A 198 -7.65 -10.98 -29.07
C ILE A 198 -8.32 -11.01 -27.71
N SER A 199 -8.64 -12.21 -27.22
CA SER A 199 -9.09 -12.39 -25.85
C SER A 199 -7.87 -12.70 -24.99
N ALA A 200 -7.43 -11.74 -24.17
CA ALA A 200 -6.37 -11.98 -23.20
C ALA A 200 -6.95 -12.48 -21.87
N LYS A 201 -6.16 -13.23 -21.11
CA LYS A 201 -6.55 -13.81 -19.82
C LYS A 201 -5.41 -13.74 -18.81
N ILE A 202 -5.76 -13.47 -17.56
CA ILE A 202 -4.91 -13.67 -16.38
C ILE A 202 -5.55 -14.77 -15.54
N ALA A 203 -4.79 -15.80 -15.19
CA ALA A 203 -5.24 -16.88 -14.32
C ALA A 203 -4.68 -16.74 -12.90
N PHE A 204 -5.46 -17.21 -11.94
CA PHE A 204 -5.14 -17.21 -10.51
C PHE A 204 -5.23 -18.64 -9.96
N ASP A 205 -4.16 -19.11 -9.33
CA ASP A 205 -4.19 -20.39 -8.60
C ASP A 205 -4.11 -20.18 -7.09
N TYR A 206 -4.77 -21.08 -6.37
CA TYR A 206 -4.93 -21.02 -4.93
C TYR A 206 -4.50 -22.31 -4.26
N ARG A 207 -4.03 -22.20 -3.01
CA ARG A 207 -3.85 -23.35 -2.12
C ARG A 207 -4.24 -22.95 -0.71
N ASN A 208 -5.21 -23.66 -0.12
CA ASN A 208 -5.73 -23.36 1.22
C ASN A 208 -6.16 -21.89 1.37
N ASP A 209 -6.88 -21.35 0.37
CA ASP A 209 -7.30 -19.94 0.28
C ASP A 209 -6.18 -18.90 0.17
N TYR A 210 -4.91 -19.30 0.02
CA TYR A 210 -3.83 -18.38 -0.36
C TYR A 210 -3.69 -18.32 -1.88
N LEU A 211 -3.62 -17.10 -2.42
CA LEU A 211 -3.25 -16.87 -3.82
C LEU A 211 -1.76 -17.20 -4.01
N ILE A 212 -1.46 -18.27 -4.74
CA ILE A 212 -0.08 -18.78 -4.89
C ILE A 212 0.55 -18.36 -6.21
N THR A 213 -0.24 -18.09 -7.24
CA THR A 213 0.24 -17.67 -8.56
C THR A 213 -0.74 -16.70 -9.22
N VAL A 214 -0.19 -15.78 -10.01
CA VAL A 214 -0.92 -14.91 -10.93
C VAL A 214 -0.16 -14.93 -12.24
N THR A 215 -0.79 -15.30 -13.35
CA THR A 215 -0.09 -15.26 -14.65
C THR A 215 0.06 -13.83 -15.15
N VAL A 216 1.01 -13.59 -16.07
CA VAL A 216 0.89 -12.44 -16.98
C VAL A 216 -0.29 -12.67 -17.94
N PRO A 217 -0.81 -11.62 -18.60
CA PRO A 217 -1.80 -11.78 -19.65
C PRO A 217 -1.29 -12.75 -20.74
N TYR A 218 -2.13 -13.70 -21.14
CA TYR A 218 -1.88 -14.62 -22.25
C TYR A 218 -3.13 -14.78 -23.11
N ASP A 219 -2.98 -15.27 -24.35
CA ASP A 219 -4.12 -15.54 -25.22
C ASP A 219 -5.01 -16.64 -24.62
N ALA A 220 -6.28 -16.33 -24.40
CA ALA A 220 -7.25 -17.23 -23.80
C ALA A 220 -7.51 -18.51 -24.62
N SER A 221 -7.17 -18.49 -25.91
CA SER A 221 -7.27 -19.66 -26.82
C SER A 221 -6.03 -20.56 -26.79
N GLY A 222 -4.92 -20.09 -26.21
CA GLY A 222 -3.65 -20.81 -26.13
C GLY A 222 -3.47 -21.63 -24.85
N PRO A 223 -2.45 -22.51 -24.81
CA PRO A 223 -2.08 -23.23 -23.59
C PRO A 223 -1.62 -22.26 -22.48
N ILE A 224 -1.78 -22.65 -21.22
CA ILE A 224 -1.28 -21.90 -20.05
C ILE A 224 0.25 -22.04 -19.95
N ASP A 225 0.97 -21.48 -20.92
CA ASP A 225 2.43 -21.34 -20.90
C ASP A 225 2.84 -19.88 -20.73
N SER A 226 2.34 -19.28 -19.64
CA SER A 226 2.61 -17.89 -19.31
C SER A 226 3.50 -17.77 -18.08
N ALA A 227 4.44 -16.84 -18.19
CA ALA A 227 5.24 -16.37 -17.07
C ALA A 227 4.30 -15.88 -15.95
N ARG A 228 4.70 -16.06 -14.68
CA ARG A 228 3.77 -15.83 -13.56
C ARG A 228 4.46 -15.27 -12.34
N PHE A 229 3.70 -14.48 -11.60
CA PHE A 229 3.96 -14.20 -10.21
C PHE A 229 3.80 -15.48 -9.41
N LYS A 230 4.66 -15.68 -8.41
CA LYS A 230 4.55 -16.78 -7.46
C LYS A 230 4.80 -16.27 -6.05
N MET A 231 3.88 -16.60 -5.15
CA MET A 231 3.95 -16.18 -3.75
C MET A 231 4.01 -17.41 -2.85
N THR A 232 4.86 -17.33 -1.82
CA THR A 232 4.89 -18.28 -0.71
C THR A 232 4.63 -17.54 0.58
N TYR A 233 3.87 -18.16 1.47
CA TYR A 233 3.41 -17.56 2.71
C TYR A 233 3.95 -18.30 3.92
N GLN A 234 4.02 -17.57 5.02
CA GLN A 234 4.16 -18.10 6.37
C GLN A 234 3.06 -17.49 7.23
N THR A 235 2.46 -18.28 8.11
CA THR A 235 1.53 -17.75 9.11
C THR A 235 2.28 -17.51 10.41
N LEU A 236 2.41 -16.25 10.81
CA LEU A 236 3.02 -15.85 12.08
C LEU A 236 1.95 -15.68 13.15
N LYS A 237 2.25 -16.10 14.38
CA LYS A 237 1.35 -16.05 15.55
C LYS A 237 -0.01 -16.68 15.31
N GLY A 238 -0.10 -17.62 14.36
CA GLY A 238 -1.34 -18.26 13.93
C GLY A 238 -2.33 -17.38 13.17
N VAL A 239 -2.05 -16.08 12.98
CA VAL A 239 -3.03 -15.11 12.44
C VAL A 239 -2.50 -14.16 11.36
N PHE A 240 -1.18 -13.96 11.24
CA PHE A 240 -0.62 -13.02 10.26
C PHE A 240 -0.10 -13.75 9.01
N PRO A 241 -0.82 -13.67 7.87
CA PRO A 241 -0.46 -14.37 6.63
C PRO A 241 0.64 -13.64 5.86
N VAL A 242 1.89 -13.67 6.31
CA VAL A 242 2.98 -12.90 5.67
C VAL A 242 3.52 -13.58 4.40
N ILE A 243 3.95 -12.80 3.41
CA ILE A 243 4.65 -13.31 2.22
C ILE A 243 6.13 -13.52 2.56
N SER A 244 6.60 -14.76 2.57
CA SER A 244 8.03 -15.08 2.76
C SER A 244 8.82 -15.09 1.46
N THR A 245 8.14 -15.27 0.32
CA THR A 245 8.77 -15.21 -1.01
C THR A 245 7.81 -14.62 -2.02
N PHE A 246 8.28 -13.62 -2.77
CA PHE A 246 7.57 -13.04 -3.92
C PHE A 246 8.45 -13.14 -5.16
N ARG A 247 8.03 -13.95 -6.14
CA ARG A 247 8.72 -14.09 -7.42
C ARG A 247 7.91 -13.45 -8.51
N THR A 248 8.56 -12.69 -9.37
CA THR A 248 7.96 -12.07 -10.55
C THR A 248 8.12 -12.95 -11.79
N PRO A 249 7.31 -12.72 -12.84
CA PRO A 249 7.43 -13.41 -14.12
C PRO A 249 8.83 -13.37 -14.75
N THR A 250 9.58 -12.29 -14.54
CA THR A 250 10.92 -12.07 -15.12
C THR A 250 12.04 -12.80 -14.38
N GLY A 251 11.73 -13.49 -13.27
CA GLY A 251 12.71 -14.24 -12.48
C GLY A 251 13.31 -13.46 -11.30
N TYR A 252 12.95 -12.19 -11.12
CA TYR A 252 13.26 -11.43 -9.91
C TYR A 252 12.54 -12.05 -8.70
N VAL A 253 13.26 -12.23 -7.59
CA VAL A 253 12.77 -12.86 -6.36
C VAL A 253 13.05 -11.97 -5.15
N GLU A 254 12.03 -11.74 -4.33
CA GLU A 254 12.15 -11.17 -3.00
C GLU A 254 11.97 -12.25 -1.95
N LEU A 255 12.91 -12.32 -1.01
CA LEU A 255 12.86 -13.19 0.16
C LEU A 255 12.73 -12.32 1.40
N VAL A 256 11.66 -12.52 2.17
CA VAL A 256 11.35 -11.70 3.34
C VAL A 256 11.41 -12.58 4.58
N SER A 257 12.19 -12.15 5.57
CA SER A 257 12.18 -12.75 6.91
C SER A 257 11.57 -11.77 7.90
N TYR A 258 10.94 -12.30 8.94
CA TYR A 258 10.11 -11.50 9.85
C TYR A 258 10.55 -11.68 11.29
N LYS A 259 10.41 -10.60 12.06
CA LYS A 259 10.41 -10.67 13.52
C LYS A 259 8.98 -10.88 13.97
N GLU A 260 8.66 -12.08 14.46
CA GLU A 260 7.30 -12.46 14.86
C GLU A 260 6.76 -11.59 16.01
N ASN A 261 7.57 -11.39 17.05
CA ASN A 261 7.31 -10.40 18.10
C ASN A 261 7.96 -9.06 17.72
N GLY A 262 7.36 -8.42 16.70
CA GLY A 262 7.81 -7.16 16.13
C GLY A 262 7.39 -5.94 16.94
N HIS A 263 6.42 -5.18 16.44
CA HIS A 263 5.89 -4.01 17.14
C HIS A 263 4.93 -4.43 18.25
N LYS A 264 5.10 -3.85 19.42
CA LYS A 264 4.17 -4.00 20.54
C LYS A 264 2.86 -3.26 20.27
N VAL A 265 1.74 -3.91 20.54
CA VAL A 265 0.40 -3.30 20.62
C VAL A 265 0.11 -2.98 22.09
N THR A 266 0.33 -3.98 22.95
CA THR A 266 0.27 -3.92 24.42
C THR A 266 1.53 -4.59 24.99
N ASP A 267 1.62 -4.79 26.31
CA ASP A 267 2.76 -5.48 26.91
C ASP A 267 2.85 -6.97 26.53
N THR A 268 1.71 -7.58 26.18
CA THR A 268 1.57 -8.99 25.85
C THR A 268 1.31 -9.25 24.36
N GLU A 269 0.85 -8.24 23.61
CA GLU A 269 0.49 -8.38 22.20
C GLU A 269 1.48 -7.70 21.26
N TYR A 270 1.76 -8.36 20.15
CA TYR A 270 2.72 -7.92 19.14
C TYR A 270 2.20 -8.21 17.75
N ILE A 271 2.50 -7.32 16.81
CA ILE A 271 2.38 -7.57 15.37
C ILE A 271 3.77 -7.80 14.78
N PRO A 272 3.91 -8.71 13.80
CA PRO A 272 5.19 -8.95 13.15
C PRO A 272 5.60 -7.78 12.26
N TYR A 273 6.90 -7.65 12.00
CA TYR A 273 7.42 -6.79 10.93
C TYR A 273 8.50 -7.52 10.13
N ALA A 274 8.76 -7.09 8.90
CA ALA A 274 9.87 -7.58 8.09
C ALA A 274 11.21 -7.19 8.74
N ALA A 275 12.02 -8.17 9.11
CA ALA A 275 13.34 -7.98 9.71
C ALA A 275 14.44 -7.90 8.64
N ALA A 276 14.27 -8.62 7.53
CA ALA A 276 15.17 -8.53 6.39
C ALA A 276 14.43 -8.76 5.07
N LEU A 277 14.95 -8.15 4.01
CA LEU A 277 14.52 -8.33 2.63
C LEU A 277 15.76 -8.60 1.78
N THR A 278 15.80 -9.76 1.12
CA THR A 278 16.82 -10.06 0.12
C THR A 278 16.19 -10.02 -1.26
N ILE A 279 16.71 -9.16 -2.12
CA ILE A 279 16.29 -9.01 -3.51
C ILE A 279 17.30 -9.73 -4.38
N GLN A 280 16.84 -10.72 -5.15
CA GLN A 280 17.62 -11.45 -6.14
C GLN A 280 17.18 -11.01 -7.53
N PRO A 281 17.97 -10.16 -8.23
CA PRO A 281 17.56 -9.64 -9.55
C PRO A 281 17.55 -10.71 -10.65
N GLY A 282 18.28 -11.82 -10.46
CA GLY A 282 18.45 -12.87 -11.45
C GLY A 282 19.65 -12.64 -12.39
N ASN A 283 19.82 -13.54 -13.37
CA ASN A 283 20.85 -13.44 -14.42
C ASN A 283 22.30 -13.21 -13.91
N GLY A 284 22.67 -13.82 -12.78
CA GLY A 284 24.00 -13.71 -12.19
C GLY A 284 24.30 -12.37 -11.51
N GLN A 285 23.33 -11.45 -11.42
CA GLN A 285 23.46 -10.21 -10.65
C GLN A 285 23.50 -10.53 -9.15
N PRO A 286 24.35 -9.83 -8.36
CA PRO A 286 24.42 -10.03 -6.93
C PRO A 286 23.09 -9.66 -6.25
N ALA A 287 22.77 -10.37 -5.17
CA ALA A 287 21.59 -10.06 -4.37
C ALA A 287 21.81 -8.75 -3.58
N VAL A 288 20.74 -7.98 -3.42
CA VAL A 288 20.72 -6.81 -2.54
C VAL A 288 20.01 -7.20 -1.26
N SER A 289 20.75 -7.21 -0.16
CA SER A 289 20.22 -7.55 1.15
C SER A 289 19.94 -6.29 1.95
N LYS A 290 18.78 -6.25 2.61
CA LYS A 290 18.36 -5.18 3.51
C LYS A 290 17.99 -5.75 4.86
N SER A 291 18.29 -5.02 5.94
CA SER A 291 17.75 -5.28 7.27
C SER A 291 17.00 -4.06 7.80
N TYR A 292 15.98 -4.33 8.60
CA TYR A 292 15.10 -3.32 9.17
C TYR A 292 15.08 -3.44 10.69
N GLU A 293 15.15 -2.28 11.33
CA GLU A 293 15.04 -2.15 12.77
C GLU A 293 14.10 -0.99 13.09
N TYR A 294 13.38 -1.10 14.20
CA TYR A 294 12.40 -0.12 14.64
C TYR A 294 12.64 0.21 16.11
N SER A 295 12.23 1.41 16.54
CA SER A 295 12.33 1.80 17.95
C SER A 295 11.70 0.76 18.88
N SER A 296 12.41 0.43 19.96
CA SER A 296 12.04 -0.66 20.89
C SER A 296 10.92 -0.28 21.87
N VAL A 297 10.76 1.02 22.14
CA VAL A 297 9.78 1.54 23.12
C VAL A 297 8.58 2.17 22.43
N HIS A 298 8.77 3.09 21.48
CA HIS A 298 7.68 3.72 20.74
C HIS A 298 7.49 3.09 19.36
N ASN A 299 6.28 3.13 18.80
CA ASN A 299 5.98 2.64 17.45
C ASN A 299 4.74 3.32 16.87
N PHE A 300 4.39 2.98 15.64
CA PHE A 300 3.26 3.57 14.93
C PHE A 300 1.89 3.26 15.56
N LEU A 301 1.78 2.28 16.45
CA LEU A 301 0.52 1.93 17.12
C LEU A 301 0.28 2.76 18.40
N GLY A 302 1.26 3.55 18.83
CA GLY A 302 1.17 4.33 20.07
C GLY A 302 1.51 3.55 21.34
N TYR A 303 2.20 2.42 21.23
CA TYR A 303 2.67 1.72 22.41
C TYR A 303 3.59 2.60 23.27
N SER A 304 3.49 2.47 24.59
CA SER A 304 4.18 3.31 25.58
C SER A 304 3.88 4.82 25.47
N SER A 305 2.74 5.21 24.88
CA SER A 305 2.31 6.61 24.87
C SER A 305 1.65 7.08 26.18
N GLY A 306 1.63 6.23 27.21
CA GLY A 306 0.89 6.46 28.46
C GLY A 306 -0.62 6.18 28.38
N ARG A 307 -1.13 5.73 27.22
CA ARG A 307 -2.52 5.28 27.07
C ARG A 307 -2.68 3.86 27.60
N THR A 308 -3.79 3.59 28.28
CA THR A 308 -4.08 2.29 28.91
C THR A 308 -4.91 1.34 28.04
N SER A 309 -5.45 1.82 26.92
CA SER A 309 -6.25 1.01 25.99
C SER A 309 -6.02 1.40 24.54
N PHE A 310 -6.04 0.38 23.67
CA PHE A 310 -6.02 0.52 22.22
C PHE A 310 -7.45 0.74 21.70
N ASP A 311 -7.66 1.80 20.94
CA ASP A 311 -8.94 2.11 20.29
C ASP A 311 -8.90 1.69 18.82
N SER A 312 -9.73 0.72 18.42
CA SER A 312 -9.79 0.24 17.03
C SER A 312 -10.64 1.13 16.10
N SER A 313 -11.29 2.17 16.64
CA SER A 313 -12.19 3.06 15.92
C SER A 313 -11.54 4.35 15.41
N GLN A 314 -10.25 4.56 15.71
CA GLN A 314 -9.46 5.73 15.32
C GLN A 314 -7.96 5.48 15.47
N ASP A 315 -7.14 6.41 15.00
CA ASP A 315 -5.70 6.36 15.20
C ASP A 315 -5.33 6.65 16.67
N ASN A 316 -4.55 5.75 17.29
CA ASN A 316 -4.20 5.87 18.70
C ASN A 316 -3.17 6.97 18.97
N LEU A 317 -2.29 7.28 18.02
CA LEU A 317 -1.33 8.37 18.17
C LEU A 317 -2.00 9.74 18.13
N TYR A 318 -3.13 9.87 17.45
CA TYR A 318 -3.86 11.13 17.37
C TYR A 318 -4.51 11.51 18.70
N LEU A 319 -4.60 10.56 19.63
CA LEU A 319 -5.11 10.73 20.98
C LEU A 319 -4.00 10.94 22.03
N VAL A 320 -2.74 11.00 21.59
CA VAL A 320 -1.59 11.19 22.49
C VAL A 320 -1.38 12.67 22.76
N THR A 321 -1.41 13.02 24.06
CA THR A 321 -1.03 14.35 24.54
C THR A 321 0.49 14.44 24.68
N GLY A 322 1.07 15.60 24.35
CA GLY A 322 2.52 15.80 24.38
C GLY A 322 3.26 15.27 23.13
N LYS A 323 4.58 15.10 23.27
CA LYS A 323 5.48 14.65 22.20
C LYS A 323 5.53 13.13 22.16
N TYR A 324 5.38 12.57 20.97
CA TYR A 324 5.60 11.16 20.72
C TYR A 324 6.28 11.01 19.37
N THR A 325 7.37 10.24 19.37
CA THR A 325 8.14 9.94 18.16
C THR A 325 8.57 8.49 18.18
N TYR A 326 8.60 7.88 17.00
CA TYR A 326 9.13 6.56 16.76
C TYR A 326 10.06 6.60 15.55
N SER A 327 10.89 5.57 15.38
CA SER A 327 11.92 5.56 14.36
C SER A 327 12.06 4.21 13.67
N SER A 328 12.70 4.24 12.51
CA SER A 328 13.16 3.06 11.81
C SER A 328 14.57 3.25 11.26
N ILE A 329 15.27 2.14 11.10
CA ILE A 329 16.59 2.06 10.50
C ILE A 329 16.53 0.99 9.41
N GLU A 330 16.86 1.37 8.18
CA GLU A 330 17.07 0.47 7.05
C GLU A 330 18.57 0.39 6.76
N ARG A 331 19.12 -0.82 6.66
CA ARG A 331 20.52 -1.03 6.31
C ARG A 331 20.61 -1.83 5.03
N VAL A 332 21.41 -1.38 4.07
CA VAL A 332 21.81 -2.18 2.90
C VAL A 332 23.09 -2.90 3.24
N LEU A 333 23.13 -4.20 2.94
CA LEU A 333 24.19 -5.13 3.30
C LEU A 333 24.91 -5.64 2.04
N ASP A 334 26.23 -5.69 2.12
CA ASP A 334 27.10 -6.45 1.22
C ASP A 334 27.78 -7.56 2.06
N GLY A 335 27.28 -8.79 1.92
CA GLY A 335 27.57 -9.86 2.87
C GLY A 335 27.11 -9.50 4.29
N GLN A 336 28.06 -9.40 5.22
CA GLN A 336 27.80 -8.96 6.61
C GLN A 336 28.06 -7.46 6.83
N SER A 337 28.65 -6.78 5.83
CA SER A 337 29.05 -5.38 5.93
C SER A 337 27.88 -4.46 5.63
N VAL A 338 27.70 -3.42 6.44
CA VAL A 338 26.69 -2.39 6.19
C VAL A 338 27.28 -1.34 5.25
N VAL A 339 26.73 -1.22 4.04
CA VAL A 339 27.22 -0.29 3.00
C VAL A 339 26.40 1.01 2.91
N SER A 340 25.15 0.98 3.37
CA SER A 340 24.30 2.17 3.46
C SER A 340 23.34 2.03 4.65
N VAL A 341 23.10 3.13 5.35
CA VAL A 341 22.15 3.21 6.46
C VAL A 341 21.19 4.36 6.20
N ILE A 342 19.88 4.12 6.36
CA ILE A 342 18.86 5.16 6.35
C ILE A 342 18.15 5.13 7.70
N GLU A 343 18.24 6.23 8.44
CA GLU A 343 17.56 6.44 9.71
C GLU A 343 16.38 7.39 9.51
N ARG A 344 15.18 7.02 9.99
CA ARG A 344 13.96 7.83 9.86
C ARG A 344 13.33 8.05 11.22
N VAL A 345 12.78 9.24 11.43
CA VAL A 345 12.01 9.59 12.63
C VAL A 345 10.64 10.12 12.20
N PHE A 346 9.60 9.64 12.87
CA PHE A 346 8.22 10.02 12.64
C PHE A 346 7.61 10.60 13.92
N ASN A 347 6.73 11.59 13.79
CA ASN A 347 5.96 12.11 14.91
C ASN A 347 4.65 11.34 15.12
N LYS A 348 3.86 11.77 16.11
CA LYS A 348 2.51 11.25 16.44
C LYS A 348 1.47 11.40 15.32
N PHE A 349 1.78 12.10 14.25
CA PHE A 349 0.92 12.22 13.06
C PHE A 349 1.40 11.34 11.91
N HIS A 350 2.34 10.42 12.19
CA HIS A 350 3.05 9.58 11.20
C HIS A 350 3.81 10.36 10.14
N LEU A 351 4.03 11.66 10.37
CA LEU A 351 4.79 12.53 9.48
C LEU A 351 6.28 12.35 9.77
N MET A 352 7.06 12.15 8.71
CA MET A 352 8.50 12.00 8.81
C MET A 352 9.14 13.35 9.15
N THR A 353 9.73 13.48 10.33
CA THR A 353 10.38 14.73 10.77
C THR A 353 11.88 14.73 10.49
N LYS A 354 12.47 13.55 10.26
CA LYS A 354 13.89 13.42 9.92
C LYS A 354 14.13 12.17 9.08
N GLU A 355 14.97 12.31 8.06
CA GLU A 355 15.61 11.20 7.36
C GLU A 355 17.12 11.48 7.27
N ALA A 356 17.95 10.49 7.61
CA ALA A 356 19.39 10.59 7.45
C ALA A 356 19.92 9.37 6.71
N LYS A 357 20.50 9.59 5.53
CA LYS A 357 21.17 8.55 4.74
C LYS A 357 22.67 8.68 4.91
N THR A 358 23.33 7.62 5.34
CA THR A 358 24.78 7.50 5.46
C THR A 358 25.29 6.43 4.50
N GLN A 359 26.22 6.79 3.62
CA GLN A 359 26.86 5.89 2.64
C GLN A 359 28.26 6.42 2.32
N ASP A 360 29.27 5.55 2.30
CA ASP A 360 30.67 5.92 1.98
C ASP A 360 31.20 7.13 2.77
N ASN A 361 30.99 7.15 4.09
CA ASN A 361 31.33 8.25 4.99
C ASN A 361 30.71 9.61 4.62
N LYS A 362 29.68 9.63 3.78
CA LYS A 362 28.88 10.81 3.47
C LYS A 362 27.53 10.65 4.15
N ARG A 363 27.03 11.73 4.73
CA ARG A 363 25.70 11.75 5.35
C ARG A 363 24.90 12.91 4.80
N ILE A 364 23.70 12.59 4.31
CA ILE A 364 22.68 13.56 3.93
C ILE A 364 21.57 13.44 4.96
N THR A 365 21.27 14.53 5.65
CA THR A 365 20.18 14.62 6.62
C THR A 365 19.16 15.63 6.14
N THR A 366 17.91 15.19 6.03
CA THR A 366 16.74 16.02 5.76
C THR A 366 15.91 16.11 7.02
N GLU A 367 15.68 17.33 7.51
CA GLU A 367 14.79 17.62 8.64
C GLU A 367 13.55 18.36 8.12
N ILE A 368 12.38 17.90 8.53
CA ILE A 368 11.09 18.42 8.05
C ILE A 368 10.32 18.96 9.26
N THR A 369 9.97 20.24 9.20
CA THR A 369 9.07 20.88 10.15
C THR A 369 7.69 21.02 9.50
N TYR A 370 6.64 20.73 10.27
CA TYR A 370 5.25 20.79 9.82
C TYR A 370 4.49 21.92 10.52
N ASN A 371 3.29 22.22 10.04
CA ASN A 371 2.40 23.24 10.60
C ASN A 371 1.67 22.75 11.87
N GLU A 372 2.34 21.98 12.73
CA GLU A 372 1.76 21.50 13.99
C GLU A 372 1.59 22.66 14.98
N ASP A 373 0.40 22.76 15.58
CA ASP A 373 0.15 23.55 16.76
C ASP A 373 0.22 22.64 18.00
N PRO A 374 1.30 22.68 18.79
CA PRO A 374 1.52 21.75 19.89
C PRO A 374 0.50 21.90 21.03
N SER A 375 -0.26 22.99 21.07
CA SER A 375 -1.30 23.22 22.07
C SER A 375 -2.64 22.54 21.74
N LYS A 376 -2.80 22.04 20.51
CA LYS A 376 -4.07 21.55 19.97
C LYS A 376 -4.12 20.04 19.83
N SER A 377 -5.31 19.48 20.03
CA SER A 377 -5.59 18.09 19.67
C SER A 377 -5.57 17.89 18.14
N PHE A 378 -5.51 16.65 17.65
CA PHE A 378 -5.53 16.39 16.20
C PHE A 378 -6.71 17.05 15.49
N SER A 379 -7.91 16.98 16.08
CA SER A 379 -9.14 17.54 15.48
C SER A 379 -9.07 19.06 15.31
N GLU A 380 -8.25 19.76 16.10
CA GLU A 380 -8.08 21.21 16.08
C GLU A 380 -6.82 21.67 15.31
N GLN A 381 -5.93 20.74 14.93
CA GLN A 381 -4.77 21.05 14.08
C GLN A 381 -5.20 21.74 12.77
N PRO A 382 -4.37 22.63 12.19
CA PRO A 382 -4.73 23.32 10.96
C PRO A 382 -4.84 22.35 9.77
N GLU A 383 -5.60 22.73 8.75
CA GLU A 383 -5.84 21.87 7.57
C GLU A 383 -4.55 21.55 6.78
N ASN A 384 -3.54 22.42 6.90
CA ASN A 384 -2.22 22.24 6.29
C ASN A 384 -1.21 21.53 7.21
N LEU A 385 -1.63 20.87 8.30
CA LEU A 385 -0.77 20.10 9.21
C LEU A 385 0.20 19.17 8.47
N GLN A 386 -0.29 18.46 7.45
CA GLN A 386 0.49 17.47 6.70
C GLN A 386 1.40 18.09 5.63
N GLN A 387 1.31 19.41 5.41
CA GLN A 387 2.20 20.14 4.51
C GLN A 387 3.43 20.62 5.28
N PRO A 388 4.66 20.41 4.75
CA PRO A 388 5.86 20.89 5.40
C PRO A 388 5.90 22.42 5.39
N SER A 389 6.18 23.03 6.53
CA SER A 389 6.45 24.47 6.65
C SER A 389 7.91 24.81 6.37
N ARG A 390 8.81 23.85 6.62
CA ARG A 390 10.24 23.98 6.34
C ARG A 390 10.85 22.61 6.05
N VAL A 391 11.69 22.56 5.03
CA VAL A 391 12.57 21.42 4.74
C VAL A 391 14.01 21.92 4.77
N LEU A 392 14.84 21.30 5.59
CA LEU A 392 16.27 21.61 5.69
C LEU A 392 17.08 20.36 5.34
N THR A 393 17.84 20.43 4.26
CA THR A 393 18.78 19.37 3.87
C THR A 393 20.21 19.82 4.14
N ARG A 394 20.96 18.97 4.87
CA ARG A 394 22.38 19.16 5.16
C ARG A 394 23.15 17.95 4.63
N ALA A 395 24.28 18.20 3.97
CA ALA A 395 25.20 17.18 3.52
C ALA A 395 26.57 17.42 4.15
N GLY A 396 27.26 16.35 4.55
CA GLY A 396 28.61 16.45 5.10
C GLY A 396 29.30 15.10 5.18
N PHE A 397 30.59 15.13 5.50
CA PHE A 397 31.34 13.93 5.85
C PHE A 397 30.92 13.45 7.24
N HIS A 398 30.66 12.16 7.37
CA HIS A 398 30.37 11.49 8.62
C HIS A 398 31.63 10.77 9.09
N PHE A 399 32.33 11.36 10.05
CA PHE A 399 33.42 10.72 10.76
C PHE A 399 32.88 10.14 12.07
N VAL A 400 32.99 8.84 12.26
CA VAL A 400 32.83 8.22 13.59
C VAL A 400 34.17 8.40 14.29
N PHE A 401 34.27 9.38 15.21
CA PHE A 401 35.40 9.47 16.12
C PHE A 401 35.36 8.27 17.07
N ASN A 402 36.04 7.19 16.72
CA ASN A 402 36.47 6.23 17.74
C ASN A 402 37.52 6.95 18.60
N LEU A 403 37.12 7.32 19.81
CA LEU A 403 38.03 7.78 20.86
C LEU A 403 39.00 6.64 21.21
N ILE A 404 40.08 6.52 20.44
CA ILE A 404 41.29 5.88 20.93
C ILE A 404 41.97 6.93 21.81
N LYS A 405 41.79 6.78 23.13
CA LYS A 405 42.64 7.42 24.13
C LYS A 405 44.05 6.82 23.99
N ASP A 406 44.85 7.33 23.06
CA ASP A 406 46.28 7.10 23.12
C ASP A 406 46.96 8.27 23.83
N LYS A 407 47.53 7.91 24.99
CA LYS A 407 48.55 8.67 25.71
C LYS A 407 49.67 9.01 24.73
N LEU A 408 49.81 10.28 24.40
CA LEU A 408 51.09 10.83 23.97
C LEU A 408 51.67 11.59 25.16
N THR A 409 52.52 10.88 25.87
CA THR A 409 53.62 11.39 26.68
C THR A 409 54.42 12.39 25.84
N THR A 410 54.55 13.61 26.34
CA THR A 410 55.57 14.55 25.86
C THR A 410 56.39 14.98 27.06
N GLU A 411 57.42 14.20 27.37
CA GLU A 411 58.66 14.75 27.93
C GLU A 411 59.60 14.96 26.74
N PHE A 412 60.14 16.17 26.58
CA PHE A 412 61.53 16.38 26.20
C PHE A 412 61.94 17.83 26.51
N LEU A 413 62.98 17.90 27.37
CA LEU A 413 63.91 18.98 27.71
C LEU A 413 63.42 20.17 28.54
#